data_AF-A0A2Z5WSD8-F1
#
_entry.id   AF-A0A2Z5WSD8-F1
#
_cell.length_a   1.000
_cell.length_b   1.000
_cell.length_c   1.000
_cell.angle_alpha   90.00
_cell.angle_beta   90.00
_cell.angle_gamma   90.00
#
_symmetry.space_group_name_H-M   'P 1'
#
loop_
_entity.id
_entity.type
_entity.pdbx_description
1 polymer ?
#
loop_
_entity_poly.entity_id
_entity_poly.type
_entity_poly.pdbx_seq_one_letter_code
_entity_poly.pdbx_strand_id
1 'polypeptide(L)'
;MTHQTHTIAESNNFIVLDKYIKAEPTGDSYQSESDLERELIQDLRNQGYEFISVKSQSAMLANVREQLQNLNGVVFNDSEWRRFTEQYLDNPSDGILDKTRKIHIDYICDFIFDDERLENIYLIDKKNLMRNKVQIIQQFEQTGSHANRYDVTILVNGLPLVQIELKKRGVAIREAFNQIHRYSKESFNSENSLFKYLQLFVISNGTDTRYFANTTKRDKNSFDFTMNWAKSDNTLIKDLKDFTATFFQKHTLLNVLVNYSVFDSSQTLLVMRPYQIAATERILWKINSSYKAKNWSTPESGGFIWHTTGSGKTLTSFKAAR
;
A
#
# COMPACT_ATOMS: atom_id res chain seq x y z
N MET A 1 27.55 29.45 23.87
CA MET A 1 26.36 28.66 24.24
C MET A 1 25.76 28.13 22.95
N THR A 2 26.01 26.87 22.63
CA THR A 2 25.36 26.18 21.52
C THR A 2 23.91 25.95 21.91
N HIS A 3 23.00 26.73 21.33
CA HIS A 3 21.57 26.46 21.43
C HIS A 3 21.29 25.13 20.73
N GLN A 4 21.29 24.03 21.48
CA GLN A 4 20.64 22.79 21.06
C GLN A 4 19.14 23.08 21.04
N THR A 5 18.61 23.35 19.86
CA THR A 5 17.17 23.33 19.63
C THR A 5 16.71 21.88 19.74
N HIS A 6 16.15 21.53 20.90
CA HIS A 6 15.40 20.28 21.03
C HIS A 6 14.20 20.32 20.07
N THR A 7 14.02 19.26 19.29
CA THR A 7 12.92 19.11 18.34
C THR A 7 11.59 19.37 19.04
N ILE A 8 10.89 20.42 18.62
CA ILE A 8 9.60 20.82 19.17
C ILE A 8 8.56 19.82 18.65
N ALA A 9 8.05 19.00 19.57
CA ALA A 9 6.92 18.08 19.46
C ALA A 9 7.12 16.82 18.58
N GLU A 10 7.31 15.67 19.24
CA GLU A 10 6.96 14.35 18.68
C GLU A 10 5.46 14.36 18.37
N SER A 11 5.11 14.44 17.09
CA SER A 11 3.73 14.22 16.64
C SER A 11 3.54 12.70 16.52
N ASN A 12 2.66 12.13 17.34
CA ASN A 12 2.30 10.70 17.30
C ASN A 12 1.63 10.27 15.96
N ASN A 13 1.47 11.18 15.00
CA ASN A 13 0.77 10.95 13.74
C ASN A 13 1.71 10.81 12.53
N PHE A 14 3.02 10.98 12.69
CA PHE A 14 3.97 10.72 11.61
C PHE A 14 4.02 9.22 11.30
N ILE A 15 4.07 8.89 10.01
CA ILE A 15 4.11 7.49 9.58
C ILE A 15 5.56 6.98 9.47
N VAL A 16 6.53 7.89 9.31
CA VAL A 16 7.95 7.57 9.45
C VAL A 16 8.42 7.92 10.85
N LEU A 17 8.48 6.89 11.70
CA LEU A 17 8.68 7.03 13.14
C LEU A 17 10.06 7.61 13.50
N ASP A 18 10.07 8.54 14.47
CA ASP A 18 11.32 9.04 15.08
C ASP A 18 11.93 8.00 16.03
N LYS A 19 11.06 7.36 16.83
CA LYS A 19 11.43 6.30 17.77
C LYS A 19 10.54 5.10 17.55
N TYR A 20 11.13 3.93 17.66
CA TYR A 20 10.43 2.66 17.61
C TYR A 20 11.20 1.69 18.50
N ILE A 21 10.48 1.04 19.42
CA ILE A 21 11.00 -0.03 20.26
C ILE A 21 10.76 -1.31 19.48
N LYS A 22 11.84 -2.03 19.18
CA LYS A 22 11.75 -3.30 18.44
C LYS A 22 10.87 -4.29 19.16
N ALA A 23 10.07 -5.03 18.41
CA ALA A 23 9.32 -6.14 18.94
C ALA A 23 10.30 -7.24 19.39
N GLU A 24 9.98 -7.92 20.48
CA GLU A 24 10.77 -9.07 20.93
C GLU A 24 10.70 -10.18 19.85
N PRO A 25 11.84 -10.80 19.50
CA PRO A 25 11.83 -11.94 18.60
C PRO A 25 11.08 -13.10 19.25
N THR A 26 10.00 -13.57 18.65
CA THR A 26 9.25 -14.74 19.16
C THR A 26 9.63 -16.04 18.46
N GLY A 27 10.64 -16.03 17.58
CA GLY A 27 10.92 -17.15 16.67
C GLY A 27 12.32 -17.74 16.83
N ASP A 28 12.39 -19.07 16.71
CA ASP A 28 13.64 -19.82 16.55
C ASP A 28 14.40 -19.38 15.28
N SER A 29 15.70 -19.69 15.21
CA SER A 29 16.55 -19.34 14.05
C SER A 29 16.05 -19.94 12.73
N TYR A 30 15.16 -20.94 12.79
CA TYR A 30 14.55 -21.63 11.67
C TYR A 30 13.02 -21.48 11.71
N GLN A 31 12.45 -20.90 10.65
CA GLN A 31 11.02 -20.66 10.53
C GLN A 31 10.59 -20.94 9.09
N SER A 32 9.52 -21.73 8.91
CA SER A 32 8.97 -22.05 7.57
C SER A 32 8.16 -20.88 7.01
N GLU A 33 7.85 -20.92 5.70
CA GLU A 33 6.92 -19.97 5.08
C GLU A 33 5.55 -19.96 5.78
N SER A 34 5.01 -21.13 6.11
CA SER A 34 3.71 -21.27 6.77
C SER A 34 3.71 -20.68 8.18
N ASP A 35 4.83 -20.79 8.90
CA ASP A 35 4.97 -20.17 10.22
C ASP A 35 5.03 -18.65 10.12
N LEU A 36 5.79 -18.11 9.15
CA LEU A 36 5.83 -16.66 8.87
C LEU A 36 4.46 -16.13 8.46
N GLU A 37 3.73 -16.87 7.62
CA GLU A 37 2.39 -16.50 7.16
C GLU A 37 1.40 -16.46 8.33
N ARG A 38 1.39 -17.51 9.17
CA ARG A 38 0.51 -17.59 10.34
C ARG A 38 0.77 -16.44 11.31
N GLU A 39 2.04 -16.13 11.59
CA GLU A 39 2.41 -15.00 12.44
C GLU A 39 2.01 -13.65 11.82
N LEU A 40 2.28 -13.45 10.53
CA LEU A 40 1.89 -12.22 9.82
C LEU A 40 0.38 -12.00 9.84
N ILE A 41 -0.42 -13.03 9.55
CA ILE A 41 -1.88 -12.96 9.60
C ILE A 41 -2.34 -12.61 11.01
N GLN A 42 -1.76 -13.25 12.04
CA GLN A 42 -2.12 -12.97 13.43
C GLN A 42 -1.79 -11.52 13.83
N ASP A 43 -0.61 -11.03 13.47
CA ASP A 43 -0.17 -9.66 13.77
C ASP A 43 -1.03 -8.62 13.04
N LEU A 44 -1.38 -8.86 11.78
CA LEU A 44 -2.30 -7.99 11.04
C LEU A 44 -3.71 -7.99 11.67
N ARG A 45 -4.21 -9.14 12.12
CA ARG A 45 -5.50 -9.22 12.84
C ARG A 45 -5.45 -8.44 14.16
N ASN A 46 -4.35 -8.53 14.90
CA ASN A 46 -4.14 -7.76 16.12
C ASN A 46 -4.13 -6.24 15.85
N GLN A 47 -3.72 -5.82 14.65
CA GLN A 47 -3.77 -4.42 14.18
C GLN A 47 -5.13 -4.01 13.57
N GLY A 48 -6.14 -4.88 13.62
CA GLY A 48 -7.51 -4.59 13.18
C GLY A 48 -7.80 -4.91 11.70
N TYR A 49 -6.94 -5.68 11.02
CA TYR A 49 -7.26 -6.21 9.71
C TYR A 49 -8.19 -7.42 9.84
N GLU A 50 -9.33 -7.36 9.17
CA GLU A 50 -10.28 -8.48 9.18
C GLU A 50 -9.81 -9.58 8.22
N PHE A 51 -9.61 -10.79 8.74
CA PHE A 51 -9.34 -11.97 7.90
C PHE A 51 -10.64 -12.55 7.36
N ILE A 52 -10.74 -12.67 6.04
CA ILE A 52 -11.89 -13.27 5.36
C ILE A 52 -11.43 -14.46 4.52
N SER A 53 -12.26 -15.50 4.42
CA SER A 53 -11.99 -16.65 3.57
C SER A 53 -12.67 -16.47 2.21
N VAL A 54 -11.88 -16.23 1.17
CA VAL A 54 -12.37 -16.06 -0.20
C VAL A 54 -11.72 -17.11 -1.10
N LYS A 55 -12.54 -17.89 -1.80
CA LYS A 55 -12.10 -19.04 -2.61
C LYS A 55 -12.36 -18.90 -4.11
N SER A 56 -12.89 -17.75 -4.54
CA SER A 56 -13.19 -17.50 -5.95
C SER A 56 -13.25 -16.00 -6.26
N GLN A 57 -13.05 -15.67 -7.53
CA GLN A 57 -13.23 -14.32 -8.08
C GLN A 57 -14.65 -13.78 -7.82
N SER A 58 -15.67 -14.64 -7.92
CA SER A 58 -17.07 -14.26 -7.64
C SER A 58 -17.27 -13.86 -6.17
N ALA A 59 -16.66 -14.60 -5.24
CA ALA A 59 -16.69 -14.25 -3.82
C ALA A 59 -15.89 -12.96 -3.52
N MET A 60 -14.79 -12.70 -4.23
CA MET A 60 -14.10 -11.40 -4.15
C MET A 60 -15.01 -10.26 -4.64
N LEU A 61 -15.67 -10.41 -5.79
CA LEU A 61 -16.58 -9.40 -6.32
C LEU A 61 -17.78 -9.15 -5.38
N ALA A 62 -18.31 -10.20 -4.75
CA ALA A 62 -19.35 -10.05 -3.73
C ALA A 62 -18.87 -9.22 -2.52
N ASN A 63 -17.65 -9.48 -2.03
CA ASN A 63 -17.04 -8.67 -0.97
C ASN A 63 -16.79 -7.22 -1.42
N VAL A 64 -16.29 -7.01 -2.64
CA VAL A 64 -16.10 -5.64 -3.19
C VAL A 64 -17.44 -4.90 -3.24
N ARG A 65 -18.52 -5.55 -3.71
CA ARG A 65 -19.87 -4.97 -3.72
C ARG A 65 -20.28 -4.49 -2.33
N GLU A 66 -20.13 -5.35 -1.32
CA GLU A 66 -20.47 -5.03 0.07
C GLU A 66 -19.65 -3.83 0.57
N GLN A 67 -18.33 -3.84 0.38
CA GLN A 67 -17.47 -2.75 0.87
C GLN A 67 -17.73 -1.43 0.15
N LEU A 68 -17.97 -1.44 -1.17
CA LEU A 68 -18.29 -0.22 -1.92
C LEU A 68 -19.68 0.33 -1.55
N GLN A 69 -20.67 -0.55 -1.35
CA GLN A 69 -21.99 -0.14 -0.83
C GLN A 69 -21.86 0.52 0.54
N ASN A 70 -21.10 -0.09 1.46
CA ASN A 70 -20.86 0.44 2.81
C ASN A 70 -20.12 1.79 2.79
N LEU A 71 -19.08 1.93 1.96
CA LEU A 71 -18.29 3.15 1.86
C LEU A 71 -19.12 4.33 1.33
N ASN A 72 -19.95 4.06 0.32
CA ASN A 72 -20.69 5.08 -0.42
C ASN A 72 -22.11 5.30 0.11
N GLY A 73 -22.62 4.44 1.00
CA GLY A 73 -23.99 4.55 1.51
C GLY A 73 -25.06 4.27 0.46
N VAL A 74 -24.75 3.42 -0.53
CA VAL A 74 -25.66 3.04 -1.63
C VAL A 74 -25.91 1.54 -1.61
N VAL A 75 -26.95 1.10 -2.33
CA VAL A 75 -27.23 -0.33 -2.56
C VAL A 75 -27.48 -0.52 -4.04
N PHE A 76 -26.70 -1.41 -4.68
CA PHE A 76 -26.93 -1.78 -6.08
C PHE A 76 -27.97 -2.89 -6.14
N ASN A 77 -28.83 -2.88 -7.15
CA ASN A 77 -29.48 -4.10 -7.61
C ASN A 77 -28.48 -4.96 -8.45
N ASP A 78 -28.85 -6.19 -8.82
CA ASP A 78 -27.93 -7.08 -9.54
C ASP A 78 -27.60 -6.64 -10.96
N SER A 79 -28.53 -5.97 -11.64
CA SER A 79 -28.33 -5.38 -12.96
C SER A 79 -27.34 -4.21 -12.90
N GLU A 80 -27.54 -3.30 -11.94
CA GLU A 80 -26.65 -2.17 -11.68
C GLU A 80 -25.25 -2.63 -11.27
N TRP A 81 -25.16 -3.63 -10.40
CA TRP A 81 -23.87 -4.19 -9.98
C TRP A 81 -23.12 -4.82 -11.15
N ARG A 82 -23.82 -5.58 -12.01
CA ARG A 82 -23.23 -6.12 -13.24
C ARG A 82 -22.76 -5.00 -14.17
N ARG A 83 -23.59 -3.98 -14.40
CA ARG A 83 -23.26 -2.80 -15.23
C ARG A 83 -22.01 -2.08 -14.69
N PHE A 84 -21.98 -1.77 -13.39
CA PHE A 84 -20.84 -1.15 -12.73
C PHE A 84 -19.58 -2.01 -12.86
N THR A 85 -19.72 -3.33 -12.70
CA THR A 85 -18.60 -4.27 -12.80
C THR A 85 -18.02 -4.30 -14.21
N GLU A 86 -18.85 -4.50 -15.23
CA GLU A 86 -18.39 -4.64 -16.62
C GLU A 86 -17.88 -3.33 -17.22
N GLN A 87 -18.47 -2.19 -16.84
CA GLN A 87 -18.14 -0.89 -17.45
C GLN A 87 -16.99 -0.19 -16.73
N TYR A 88 -16.91 -0.29 -15.39
CA TYR A 88 -15.96 0.47 -14.58
C TYR A 88 -15.05 -0.41 -13.73
N LEU A 89 -15.55 -1.32 -12.90
CA LEU A 89 -14.70 -2.02 -11.93
C LEU A 89 -13.72 -3.00 -12.61
N ASP A 90 -14.24 -3.87 -13.45
CA ASP A 90 -13.55 -5.02 -14.01
C ASP A 90 -13.79 -5.19 -15.52
N ASN A 91 -13.68 -4.08 -16.26
CA ASN A 91 -13.75 -4.12 -17.71
C ASN A 91 -12.69 -5.11 -18.28
N PRO A 92 -13.09 -6.09 -19.12
CA PRO A 92 -12.18 -7.09 -19.67
C PRO A 92 -10.98 -6.52 -20.43
N SER A 93 -11.12 -5.34 -21.03
CA SER A 93 -10.01 -4.69 -21.76
C SER A 93 -8.98 -4.02 -20.85
N ASP A 94 -9.28 -3.83 -19.56
CA ASP A 94 -8.37 -3.14 -18.65
C ASP A 94 -7.12 -3.98 -18.35
N GLY A 95 -5.97 -3.33 -18.48
CA GLY A 95 -4.70 -3.83 -17.97
C GLY A 95 -4.35 -3.27 -16.59
N ILE A 96 -3.16 -3.62 -16.09
CA ILE A 96 -2.61 -3.11 -14.82
C ILE A 96 -2.55 -1.57 -14.82
N LEU A 97 -2.16 -0.96 -15.94
CA LEU A 97 -2.08 0.50 -16.06
C LEU A 97 -3.44 1.18 -15.88
N ASP A 98 -4.52 0.56 -16.39
CA ASP A 98 -5.87 1.10 -16.24
C ASP A 98 -6.36 1.00 -14.81
N LYS A 99 -6.09 -0.12 -14.13
CA LYS A 99 -6.43 -0.28 -12.71
C LYS A 99 -5.65 0.68 -11.82
N THR A 100 -4.35 0.85 -12.07
CA THR A 100 -3.53 1.85 -11.40
C THR A 100 -4.06 3.27 -11.63
N ARG A 101 -4.47 3.62 -12.86
CA ARG A 101 -5.10 4.91 -13.16
C ARG A 101 -6.41 5.09 -12.38
N LYS A 102 -7.26 4.07 -12.30
CA LYS A 102 -8.49 4.08 -11.49
C LYS A 102 -8.19 4.32 -10.01
N ILE A 103 -7.15 3.71 -9.44
CA ILE A 103 -6.79 3.96 -8.04
C ILE A 103 -6.26 5.39 -7.82
N HIS A 104 -5.39 5.88 -8.70
CA HIS A 104 -4.65 7.14 -8.44
C HIS A 104 -5.34 8.40 -8.98
N ILE A 105 -6.08 8.30 -10.08
CA ILE A 105 -6.68 9.42 -10.82
C ILE A 105 -8.20 9.26 -10.86
N ASP A 106 -8.70 8.21 -11.49
CA ASP A 106 -10.12 8.03 -11.82
C ASP A 106 -10.86 7.22 -10.75
N TYR A 107 -10.64 7.52 -9.47
CA TYR A 107 -11.09 6.71 -8.32
C TYR A 107 -12.57 6.93 -7.93
N ILE A 108 -13.26 7.75 -8.71
CA ILE A 108 -14.68 8.07 -8.59
C ILE A 108 -15.33 7.67 -9.91
N CYS A 109 -16.43 6.93 -9.85
CA CYS A 109 -17.27 6.62 -10.99
C CYS A 109 -18.58 7.38 -10.87
N ASP A 110 -18.85 8.24 -11.84
CA ASP A 110 -20.15 8.90 -12.02
C ASP A 110 -21.14 7.83 -12.53
N PHE A 111 -21.94 7.26 -11.63
CA PHE A 111 -22.81 6.12 -11.93
C PHE A 111 -24.28 6.53 -11.94
N ILE A 112 -24.97 6.23 -13.04
CA ILE A 112 -26.40 6.43 -13.18
C ILE A 112 -27.11 5.13 -12.75
N PHE A 113 -27.95 5.23 -11.72
CA PHE A 113 -28.81 4.14 -11.25
C PHE A 113 -30.02 3.96 -12.18
N ASP A 114 -30.75 2.86 -12.03
CA ASP A 114 -31.91 2.56 -12.88
C ASP A 114 -33.09 3.53 -12.64
N ASP A 115 -33.11 4.27 -11.54
CA ASP A 115 -34.03 5.38 -11.25
C ASP A 115 -33.56 6.74 -11.81
N GLU A 116 -32.57 6.73 -12.70
CA GLU A 116 -31.94 7.89 -13.36
C GLU A 116 -31.18 8.85 -12.44
N ARG A 117 -31.05 8.54 -11.14
CA ARG A 117 -30.22 9.37 -10.25
C ARG A 117 -28.73 9.14 -10.55
N LEU A 118 -27.95 10.22 -10.52
CA LEU A 118 -26.51 10.20 -10.64
C LEU A 118 -25.86 10.20 -9.24
N GLU A 119 -24.96 9.24 -9.00
CA GLU A 119 -24.19 9.14 -7.77
C GLU A 119 -22.70 8.97 -8.06
N ASN A 120 -21.86 9.51 -7.17
CA ASN A 120 -20.41 9.42 -7.28
C ASN A 120 -19.92 8.23 -6.46
N ILE A 121 -19.60 7.11 -7.11
CA ILE A 121 -19.14 5.89 -6.45
C ILE A 121 -17.62 5.93 -6.28
N TYR A 122 -17.16 6.05 -5.03
CA TYR A 122 -15.75 6.07 -4.67
C TYR A 122 -15.21 4.66 -4.49
N LEU A 123 -14.04 4.38 -5.06
CA LEU A 123 -13.25 3.17 -4.75
C LEU A 123 -12.49 3.32 -3.42
N ILE A 124 -12.00 4.53 -3.13
CA ILE A 124 -11.22 4.86 -1.93
C ILE A 124 -11.61 6.27 -1.46
N ASP A 125 -11.91 6.42 -0.17
CA ASP A 125 -12.01 7.74 0.45
C ASP A 125 -10.60 8.29 0.73
N LYS A 126 -10.13 9.17 -0.14
CA LYS A 126 -8.80 9.82 -0.02
C LYS A 126 -8.79 10.98 0.98
N LYS A 127 -9.95 11.52 1.36
CA LYS A 127 -10.07 12.65 2.29
C LYS A 127 -10.03 12.16 3.74
N ASN A 128 -10.73 11.08 4.02
CA ASN A 128 -10.71 10.40 5.31
C ASN A 128 -10.27 8.95 5.14
N LEU A 129 -8.96 8.73 5.11
CA LEU A 129 -8.37 7.41 4.86
C LEU A 129 -8.90 6.33 5.82
N MET A 130 -9.24 6.68 7.07
CA MET A 130 -9.64 5.70 8.07
C MET A 130 -11.03 5.11 7.84
N ARG A 131 -11.86 5.74 6.99
CA ARG A 131 -13.14 5.19 6.54
C ARG A 131 -12.99 3.98 5.62
N ASN A 132 -11.85 3.83 4.96
CA ASN A 132 -11.61 2.67 4.10
C ASN A 132 -11.49 1.40 4.96
N LYS A 133 -12.16 0.33 4.53
CA LYS A 133 -12.07 -0.98 5.16
C LYS A 133 -10.78 -1.67 4.69
N VAL A 134 -10.05 -2.27 5.62
CA VAL A 134 -8.91 -3.14 5.33
C VAL A 134 -9.24 -4.56 5.74
N GLN A 135 -8.98 -5.50 4.83
CA GLN A 135 -9.17 -6.94 5.03
C GLN A 135 -7.91 -7.66 4.57
N ILE A 136 -7.75 -8.91 5.00
CA ILE A 136 -6.69 -9.80 4.51
C ILE A 136 -7.29 -11.12 4.05
N ILE A 137 -6.70 -11.65 2.98
CA ILE A 137 -6.95 -12.99 2.48
C ILE A 137 -5.64 -13.74 2.34
N GLN A 138 -5.70 -15.05 2.49
CA GLN A 138 -4.65 -15.96 2.06
C GLN A 138 -5.03 -16.48 0.66
N GLN A 139 -4.05 -16.66 -0.22
CA GLN A 139 -4.32 -17.18 -1.56
C GLN A 139 -4.90 -18.61 -1.49
N PHE A 140 -5.86 -18.90 -2.36
CA PHE A 140 -6.42 -20.25 -2.47
C PHE A 140 -5.47 -21.14 -3.27
N GLU A 141 -5.30 -22.40 -2.85
CA GLU A 141 -4.57 -23.39 -3.62
C GLU A 141 -5.28 -23.61 -4.97
N GLN A 142 -4.60 -23.28 -6.06
CA GLN A 142 -5.04 -23.70 -7.39
C GLN A 142 -4.57 -25.16 -7.57
N THR A 143 -5.50 -26.08 -7.84
CA THR A 143 -5.17 -27.46 -8.17
C THR A 143 -4.40 -27.53 -9.49
N GLY A 144 -3.06 -27.51 -9.43
CA GLY A 144 -2.18 -27.63 -10.61
C GLY A 144 -0.69 -27.35 -10.33
N SER A 145 0.12 -28.40 -10.43
CA SER A 145 1.61 -28.54 -10.56
C SER A 145 2.60 -27.70 -9.74
N HIS A 146 2.23 -26.64 -9.02
CA HIS A 146 3.11 -25.97 -8.07
C HIS A 146 2.41 -25.79 -6.71
N ALA A 147 2.35 -26.89 -5.97
CA ALA A 147 1.82 -26.95 -4.61
C ALA A 147 2.61 -26.01 -3.68
N ASN A 148 1.84 -25.23 -2.91
CA ASN A 148 2.25 -24.34 -1.83
C ASN A 148 2.83 -22.99 -2.28
N ARG A 149 1.95 -22.01 -2.45
CA ARG A 149 2.34 -20.60 -2.46
C ARG A 149 1.64 -19.89 -1.31
N TYR A 150 2.45 -19.59 -0.30
CA TYR A 150 2.07 -18.93 0.94
C TYR A 150 2.15 -17.43 0.70
N ASP A 151 0.99 -16.84 0.47
CA ASP A 151 0.83 -15.51 -0.09
C ASP A 151 -0.31 -14.81 0.66
N VAL A 152 -0.02 -13.64 1.25
CA VAL A 152 -1.01 -12.81 1.96
C VAL A 152 -1.34 -11.60 1.11
N THR A 153 -2.61 -11.39 0.82
CA THR A 153 -3.08 -10.21 0.08
C THR A 153 -3.87 -9.30 1.01
N ILE A 154 -3.53 -8.01 1.02
CA ILE A 154 -4.30 -6.97 1.72
C ILE A 154 -5.30 -6.36 0.75
N LEU A 155 -6.57 -6.38 1.15
CA LEU A 155 -7.67 -5.74 0.44
C LEU A 155 -7.97 -4.38 1.06
N VAL A 156 -8.25 -3.38 0.21
CA VAL A 156 -8.78 -2.07 0.62
C VAL A 156 -10.14 -1.90 -0.06
N ASN A 157 -11.21 -1.81 0.74
CA ASN A 157 -12.60 -1.85 0.26
C ASN A 157 -12.85 -3.05 -0.66
N GLY A 158 -12.29 -4.21 -0.32
CA GLY A 158 -12.37 -5.45 -1.08
C GLY A 158 -11.42 -5.56 -2.28
N LEU A 159 -10.78 -4.48 -2.73
CA LEU A 159 -9.84 -4.49 -3.84
C LEU A 159 -8.44 -4.96 -3.41
N PRO A 160 -7.80 -5.93 -4.10
CA PRO A 160 -6.44 -6.36 -3.76
C PRO A 160 -5.42 -5.29 -4.16
N LEU A 161 -4.84 -4.60 -3.18
CA LEU A 161 -3.89 -3.51 -3.42
C LEU A 161 -2.45 -3.86 -3.01
N VAL A 162 -2.27 -4.79 -2.08
CA VAL A 162 -0.94 -5.22 -1.61
C VAL A 162 -0.84 -6.73 -1.66
N GLN A 163 0.22 -7.23 -2.27
CA GLN A 163 0.58 -8.64 -2.28
C GLN A 163 1.86 -8.85 -1.48
N ILE A 164 1.82 -9.80 -0.55
CA ILE A 164 2.95 -10.14 0.31
C ILE A 164 3.37 -11.58 -0.03
N GLU A 165 4.59 -11.73 -0.54
CA GLU A 165 5.19 -13.02 -0.87
C GLU A 165 6.23 -13.37 0.19
N LEU A 166 6.04 -14.52 0.85
CA LEU A 166 6.91 -14.99 1.90
C LEU A 166 7.85 -16.09 1.41
N LYS A 167 9.05 -16.10 1.97
CA LYS A 167 10.05 -17.16 1.79
C LYS A 167 10.54 -17.64 3.14
N LYS A 168 10.99 -18.90 3.17
CA LYS A 168 11.65 -19.47 4.32
C LYS A 168 12.84 -18.63 4.77
N ARG A 169 13.07 -18.55 6.08
CA ARG A 169 14.30 -17.96 6.63
C ARG A 169 15.54 -18.66 6.03
N GLY A 170 16.51 -17.86 5.60
CA GLY A 170 17.74 -18.34 4.95
C GLY A 170 17.70 -18.39 3.42
N VAL A 171 16.51 -18.32 2.80
CA VAL A 171 16.39 -18.17 1.34
C VAL A 171 16.68 -16.73 0.93
N ALA A 172 17.39 -16.54 -0.17
CA ALA A 172 17.69 -15.22 -0.69
C ALA A 172 16.40 -14.51 -1.15
N ILE A 173 16.12 -13.32 -0.62
CA ILE A 173 14.90 -12.55 -0.93
C ILE A 173 14.74 -12.24 -2.44
N ARG A 174 15.85 -12.27 -3.20
CA ARG A 174 15.86 -12.13 -4.65
C ARG A 174 15.08 -13.24 -5.38
N GLU A 175 14.96 -14.43 -4.78
CA GLU A 175 14.14 -15.51 -5.33
C GLU A 175 12.65 -15.16 -5.31
N ALA A 176 12.16 -14.55 -4.23
CA ALA A 176 10.79 -14.03 -4.13
C ALA A 176 10.50 -12.99 -5.22
N PHE A 177 11.45 -12.08 -5.45
CA PHE A 177 11.34 -11.07 -6.51
C PHE A 177 11.21 -11.71 -7.90
N ASN A 178 12.04 -12.72 -8.20
CA ASN A 178 12.00 -13.43 -9.48
C ASN A 178 10.68 -14.20 -9.67
N GLN A 179 10.08 -14.71 -8.60
CA GLN A 179 8.79 -15.39 -8.63
C GLN A 179 7.65 -14.43 -9.01
N ILE A 180 7.58 -13.25 -8.39
CA ILE A 180 6.61 -12.20 -8.75
C ILE A 180 6.73 -11.81 -10.22
N HIS A 181 7.95 -11.70 -10.75
CA HIS A 181 8.15 -11.36 -12.16
C HIS A 181 7.67 -12.45 -13.13
N ARG A 182 7.67 -13.73 -12.71
CA ARG A 182 7.12 -14.85 -13.50
C ARG A 182 5.59 -14.77 -13.57
N TYR A 183 4.96 -14.54 -12.43
CA TYR A 183 3.51 -14.40 -12.30
C TYR A 183 2.90 -13.29 -13.16
N SER A 184 3.55 -12.13 -13.18
CA SER A 184 3.07 -10.99 -13.95
C SER A 184 2.93 -11.27 -15.45
N LYS A 185 3.59 -12.32 -15.97
CA LYS A 185 3.51 -12.73 -17.37
C LYS A 185 2.48 -13.84 -17.62
N GLU A 186 2.06 -14.57 -16.59
CA GLU A 186 1.36 -15.85 -16.74
C GLU A 186 -0.09 -15.85 -16.19
N SER A 187 -0.50 -14.91 -15.33
CA SER A 187 -1.67 -15.15 -14.44
C SER A 187 -2.89 -14.23 -14.55
N PHE A 188 -2.99 -13.29 -15.50
CA PHE A 188 -4.14 -12.36 -15.56
C PHE A 188 -5.23 -12.79 -16.56
N ASN A 189 -5.78 -13.99 -16.35
CA ASN A 189 -7.02 -14.42 -17.00
C ASN A 189 -8.26 -13.86 -16.27
N SER A 190 -9.47 -14.10 -16.80
CA SER A 190 -10.74 -13.65 -16.20
C SER A 190 -10.95 -14.15 -14.77
N GLU A 191 -10.32 -15.25 -14.38
CA GLU A 191 -10.41 -15.83 -13.04
C GLU A 191 -9.62 -15.05 -11.97
N ASN A 192 -8.72 -14.13 -12.37
CA ASN A 192 -7.88 -13.35 -11.46
C ASN A 192 -7.81 -11.86 -11.84
N SER A 193 -8.78 -11.34 -12.59
CA SER A 193 -8.76 -9.98 -13.14
C SER A 193 -8.69 -8.88 -12.08
N LEU A 194 -9.20 -9.13 -10.87
CA LEU A 194 -9.12 -8.17 -9.76
C LEU A 194 -7.68 -7.96 -9.26
N PHE A 195 -6.79 -8.95 -9.37
CA PHE A 195 -5.38 -8.81 -8.99
C PHE A 195 -4.60 -7.84 -9.90
N LYS A 196 -5.19 -7.39 -11.02
CA LYS A 196 -4.64 -6.26 -11.79
C LYS A 196 -4.63 -4.94 -10.98
N TYR A 197 -5.40 -4.85 -9.89
CA TYR A 197 -5.43 -3.70 -8.97
C TYR A 197 -4.23 -3.60 -8.03
N LEU A 198 -3.35 -4.61 -7.96
CA LEU A 198 -2.17 -4.58 -7.11
C LEU A 198 -1.34 -3.32 -7.36
N GLN A 199 -1.04 -2.58 -6.29
CA GLN A 199 -0.23 -1.35 -6.32
C GLN A 199 1.16 -1.60 -5.73
N LEU A 200 1.23 -2.44 -4.71
CA LEU A 200 2.44 -2.68 -3.94
C LEU A 200 2.70 -4.18 -3.81
N PHE A 201 3.94 -4.57 -4.04
CA PHE A 201 4.46 -5.87 -3.63
C PHE A 201 5.34 -5.71 -2.40
N VAL A 202 5.21 -6.65 -1.47
CA VAL A 202 6.13 -6.83 -0.34
C VAL A 202 6.69 -8.23 -0.44
N ILE A 203 8.01 -8.35 -0.31
CA ILE A 203 8.72 -9.62 -0.25
C ILE A 203 9.41 -9.72 1.09
N SER A 204 9.37 -10.88 1.72
CA SER A 204 10.08 -11.12 2.97
C SER A 204 10.58 -12.55 3.09
N ASN A 205 11.74 -12.72 3.73
CA ASN A 205 12.20 -14.02 4.23
C ASN A 205 12.21 -14.10 5.76
N GLY A 206 11.42 -13.25 6.42
CA GLY A 206 11.41 -13.04 7.87
C GLY A 206 12.48 -12.04 8.34
N THR A 207 13.71 -12.11 7.84
CA THR A 207 14.84 -11.28 8.30
C THR A 207 15.12 -10.03 7.47
N ASP A 208 14.76 -10.06 6.18
CA ASP A 208 14.80 -8.91 5.27
C ASP A 208 13.44 -8.78 4.61
N THR A 209 12.85 -7.59 4.72
CA THR A 209 11.54 -7.25 4.17
C THR A 209 11.67 -6.02 3.30
N ARG A 210 11.24 -6.16 2.04
CA ARG A 210 11.34 -5.11 1.02
C ARG A 210 10.01 -4.90 0.34
N TYR A 211 9.74 -3.67 -0.07
CA TYR A 211 8.55 -3.31 -0.85
C TYR A 211 8.93 -2.64 -2.17
N PHE A 212 8.04 -2.72 -3.15
CA PHE A 212 8.19 -2.06 -4.45
C PHE A 212 6.85 -1.88 -5.16
N ALA A 213 6.79 -0.91 -6.07
CA ALA A 213 5.61 -0.60 -6.85
C ALA A 213 5.32 -1.69 -7.90
N ASN A 214 4.04 -2.01 -8.13
CA ASN A 214 3.62 -2.79 -9.28
C ASN A 214 3.64 -1.92 -10.55
N THR A 215 4.79 -1.84 -11.20
CA THR A 215 4.98 -1.08 -12.44
C THR A 215 5.23 -2.00 -13.63
N THR A 216 4.65 -1.66 -14.79
CA THR A 216 4.88 -2.38 -16.05
C THR A 216 6.17 -1.93 -16.76
N LYS A 217 6.81 -0.87 -16.27
CA LYS A 217 8.06 -0.31 -16.84
C LYS A 217 9.26 -1.20 -16.49
N ARG A 218 9.82 -1.87 -17.50
CA ARG A 218 10.92 -2.85 -17.34
C ARG A 218 12.19 -2.25 -16.73
N ASP A 219 12.52 -1.01 -17.08
CA ASP A 219 13.68 -0.26 -16.57
C ASP A 219 13.57 0.08 -15.08
N LYS A 220 12.36 0.01 -14.50
CA LYS A 220 12.10 0.22 -13.07
C LYS A 220 11.67 -1.06 -12.34
N ASN A 221 11.67 -2.19 -13.04
CA ASN A 221 11.30 -3.50 -12.49
C ASN A 221 12.56 -4.37 -12.26
N SER A 222 13.58 -3.77 -11.62
CA SER A 222 14.77 -4.46 -11.13
C SER A 222 14.77 -4.50 -9.60
N PHE A 223 15.54 -5.44 -9.04
CA PHE A 223 15.70 -5.55 -7.59
C PHE A 223 16.25 -4.28 -6.94
N ASP A 224 16.95 -3.43 -7.69
CA ASP A 224 17.54 -2.17 -7.20
C ASP A 224 16.48 -1.11 -6.84
N PHE A 225 15.26 -1.27 -7.36
CA PHE A 225 14.12 -0.42 -7.03
C PHE A 225 13.31 -0.93 -5.84
N THR A 226 13.69 -2.07 -5.26
CA THR A 226 13.11 -2.54 -3.99
C THR A 226 13.66 -1.74 -2.82
N MET A 227 12.80 -1.50 -1.83
CA MET A 227 13.08 -0.58 -0.72
C MET A 227 12.85 -1.30 0.60
N ASN A 228 13.73 -1.08 1.58
CA ASN A 228 13.40 -1.39 2.98
C ASN A 228 12.61 -0.22 3.58
N TRP A 229 11.76 -0.52 4.58
CA TRP A 229 11.21 0.52 5.45
C TRP A 229 12.29 1.04 6.41
N ALA A 230 12.09 2.23 6.98
CA ALA A 230 13.06 2.85 7.87
C ALA A 230 12.40 3.83 8.82
N LYS A 231 13.09 4.13 9.93
CA LYS A 231 12.80 5.27 10.80
C LYS A 231 13.26 6.58 10.16
N SER A 232 12.94 7.71 10.79
CA SER A 232 13.31 9.04 10.31
C SER A 232 14.82 9.31 10.30
N ASP A 233 15.59 8.60 11.14
CA ASP A 233 17.05 8.58 11.15
C ASP A 233 17.67 7.73 10.02
N ASN A 234 16.84 7.18 9.12
CA ASN A 234 17.18 6.29 8.01
C ASN A 234 17.72 4.91 8.44
N THR A 235 17.64 4.55 9.72
CA THR A 235 17.97 3.19 10.14
C THR A 235 16.88 2.23 9.66
N LEU A 236 17.33 1.12 9.05
CA LEU A 236 16.46 0.20 8.34
C LEU A 236 15.63 -0.67 9.29
N ILE A 237 14.37 -0.88 8.92
CA ILE A 237 13.46 -1.83 9.53
C ILE A 237 13.34 -3.01 8.56
N LYS A 238 14.01 -4.11 8.89
CA LYS A 238 14.17 -5.27 7.99
C LYS A 238 13.35 -6.48 8.42
N ASP A 239 13.28 -6.76 9.72
CA ASP A 239 12.55 -7.92 10.24
C ASP A 239 11.05 -7.78 9.98
N LEU A 240 10.40 -8.88 9.60
CA LEU A 240 8.98 -8.90 9.22
C LEU A 240 8.07 -8.44 10.36
N LYS A 241 8.39 -8.74 11.62
CA LYS A 241 7.56 -8.30 12.76
C LYS A 241 7.60 -6.80 12.94
N ASP A 242 8.80 -6.23 12.91
CA ASP A 242 8.98 -4.78 13.03
C ASP A 242 8.40 -4.05 11.81
N PHE A 243 8.55 -4.61 10.61
CA PHE A 243 7.91 -4.09 9.40
C PHE A 243 6.39 -4.12 9.53
N THR A 244 5.82 -5.21 10.04
CA THR A 244 4.37 -5.34 10.25
C THR A 244 3.87 -4.35 11.29
N ALA A 245 4.57 -4.20 12.41
CA ALA A 245 4.21 -3.27 13.48
C ALA A 245 4.31 -1.78 13.09
N THR A 246 5.02 -1.45 12.00
CA THR A 246 5.26 -0.07 11.56
C THR A 246 4.62 0.24 10.20
N PHE A 247 5.04 -0.43 9.14
CA PHE A 247 4.58 -0.20 7.77
C PHE A 247 3.12 -0.66 7.55
N PHE A 248 2.75 -1.81 8.12
CA PHE A 248 1.39 -2.36 7.99
C PHE A 248 0.38 -1.82 9.01
N GLN A 249 0.71 -0.79 9.78
CA GLN A 249 -0.34 -0.06 10.49
C GLN A 249 -1.32 0.53 9.48
N LYS A 250 -2.63 0.38 9.73
CA LYS A 250 -3.70 0.85 8.81
C LYS A 250 -3.47 2.28 8.33
N HIS A 251 -3.12 3.20 9.25
CA HIS A 251 -2.83 4.60 8.92
C HIS A 251 -1.59 4.77 8.03
N THR A 252 -0.50 4.06 8.33
CA THR A 252 0.73 4.09 7.54
C THR A 252 0.50 3.53 6.14
N LEU A 253 -0.03 2.32 6.04
CA LEU A 253 -0.23 1.63 4.77
C LEU A 253 -1.12 2.43 3.81
N LEU A 254 -2.27 2.92 4.30
CA LEU A 254 -3.19 3.70 3.46
C LEU A 254 -2.58 5.02 3.01
N ASN A 255 -1.80 5.69 3.87
CA ASN A 255 -1.06 6.89 3.45
C ASN A 255 0.00 6.55 2.39
N VAL A 256 0.74 5.45 2.55
CA VAL A 256 1.73 5.04 1.55
C VAL A 256 1.08 4.77 0.19
N LEU A 257 -0.03 4.02 0.18
CA LEU A 257 -0.77 3.67 -1.03
C LEU A 257 -1.41 4.89 -1.72
N VAL A 258 -2.01 5.80 -0.94
CA VAL A 258 -2.84 6.90 -1.50
C VAL A 258 -2.07 8.21 -1.61
N ASN A 259 -1.33 8.58 -0.56
CA ASN A 259 -0.72 9.89 -0.42
C ASN A 259 0.77 9.89 -0.76
N TYR A 260 1.50 8.77 -0.66
CA TYR A 260 2.94 8.72 -0.95
C TYR A 260 3.28 7.78 -2.10
N SER A 261 2.30 7.54 -2.97
CA SER A 261 2.47 6.95 -4.29
C SER A 261 2.17 7.99 -5.36
N VAL A 262 2.93 7.96 -6.45
CA VAL A 262 2.80 8.87 -7.59
C VAL A 262 2.60 8.04 -8.83
N PHE A 263 1.47 8.23 -9.50
CA PHE A 263 1.26 7.79 -10.87
C PHE A 263 1.51 8.98 -11.79
N ASP A 264 2.65 8.96 -12.48
CA ASP A 264 3.10 10.10 -13.30
C ASP A 264 2.45 10.14 -14.69
N SER A 265 2.66 11.22 -15.42
CA SER A 265 2.15 11.39 -16.79
C SER A 265 2.72 10.38 -17.79
N SER A 266 3.85 9.74 -17.46
CA SER A 266 4.43 8.64 -18.24
C SER A 266 3.81 7.27 -17.90
N GLN A 267 2.71 7.27 -17.14
CA GLN A 267 2.00 6.10 -16.62
C GLN A 267 2.91 5.18 -15.80
N THR A 268 3.82 5.76 -15.01
CA THR A 268 4.69 5.02 -14.10
C THR A 268 4.20 5.19 -12.67
N LEU A 269 3.93 4.06 -12.00
CA LEU A 269 3.70 4.05 -10.55
C LEU A 269 5.05 4.10 -9.82
N LEU A 270 5.20 5.07 -8.93
CA LEU A 270 6.35 5.30 -8.08
C LEU A 270 5.89 5.37 -6.63
N VAL A 271 6.40 4.49 -5.78
CA VAL A 271 6.18 4.57 -4.34
C VAL A 271 7.37 5.31 -3.72
N MET A 272 7.10 6.28 -2.85
CA MET A 272 8.15 7.07 -2.22
C MET A 272 8.98 6.23 -1.24
N ARG A 273 10.28 6.54 -1.15
CA ARG A 273 11.18 5.98 -0.14
C ARG A 273 10.92 6.61 1.24
N PRO A 274 11.28 5.95 2.35
CA PRO A 274 10.95 6.44 3.69
C PRO A 274 11.46 7.86 3.97
N TYR A 275 12.68 8.20 3.55
CA TYR A 275 13.22 9.56 3.73
C TYR A 275 12.46 10.64 2.94
N GLN A 276 11.89 10.29 1.78
CA GLN A 276 11.09 11.22 0.99
C GLN A 276 9.76 11.48 1.70
N ILE A 277 9.15 10.43 2.25
CA ILE A 277 7.93 10.52 3.06
C ILE A 277 8.20 11.36 4.32
N ALA A 278 9.29 11.07 5.02
CA ALA A 278 9.73 11.78 6.22
C ALA A 278 9.91 13.28 5.99
N ALA A 279 10.53 13.66 4.87
CA ALA A 279 10.69 15.05 4.49
C ALA A 279 9.33 15.72 4.20
N THR A 280 8.46 15.06 3.42
CA THR A 280 7.16 15.60 3.04
C THR A 280 6.24 15.78 4.25
N GLU A 281 6.13 14.80 5.14
CA GLU A 281 5.29 14.93 6.35
C GLU A 281 5.80 16.03 7.30
N ARG A 282 7.12 16.21 7.42
CA ARG A 282 7.72 17.28 8.22
C ARG A 282 7.45 18.66 7.63
N ILE A 283 7.50 18.80 6.31
CA ILE A 283 7.10 20.04 5.62
C ILE A 283 5.63 20.36 5.91
N LEU A 284 4.72 19.39 5.70
CA LEU A 284 3.28 19.60 5.91
C LEU A 284 2.95 19.92 7.37
N TRP A 285 3.56 19.19 8.31
CA TRP A 285 3.40 19.47 9.74
C TRP A 285 3.94 20.84 10.12
N LYS A 286 5.08 21.26 9.56
CA LYS A 286 5.66 22.58 9.83
C LYS A 286 4.75 23.70 9.33
N ILE A 287 4.22 23.58 8.11
CA ILE A 287 3.25 24.53 7.55
C ILE A 287 2.02 24.64 8.45
N ASN A 288 1.42 23.50 8.82
CA ASN A 288 0.23 23.47 9.68
C ASN A 288 0.49 24.06 11.08
N SER A 289 1.65 23.77 11.66
CA SER A 289 2.04 24.27 12.98
C SER A 289 2.28 25.78 12.96
N SER A 290 3.01 26.28 11.96
CA SER A 290 3.26 27.71 11.76
C SER A 290 1.96 28.49 11.50
N TYR A 291 1.05 27.94 10.70
CA TYR A 291 -0.28 28.53 10.46
C TYR A 291 -1.11 28.64 11.75
N LYS A 292 -1.22 27.55 12.52
CA LYS A 292 -1.96 27.54 13.79
C LYS A 292 -1.38 28.51 14.82
N ALA A 293 -0.06 28.61 14.89
CA ALA A 293 0.64 29.55 15.75
C ALA A 293 0.61 31.00 15.23
N LYS A 294 0.07 31.24 14.03
CA LYS A 294 0.12 32.54 13.32
C LYS A 294 1.55 33.11 13.20
N ASN A 295 2.53 32.23 13.12
CA ASN A 295 3.95 32.58 13.00
C ASN A 295 4.38 32.35 11.54
N TRP A 296 4.09 33.30 10.66
CA TRP A 296 4.42 33.26 9.24
C TRP A 296 5.52 34.26 8.88
N SER A 297 6.16 34.06 7.73
CA SER A 297 7.17 34.97 7.17
C SER A 297 8.43 35.15 8.04
N THR A 298 8.75 34.17 8.89
CA THR A 298 10.01 34.13 9.66
C THR A 298 10.85 32.90 9.30
N PRO A 299 12.17 32.90 9.53
CA PRO A 299 13.00 31.70 9.34
C PRO A 299 12.51 30.49 10.12
N GLU A 300 11.96 30.70 11.31
CA GLU A 300 11.42 29.64 12.18
C GLU A 300 10.09 29.10 11.68
N SER A 301 9.39 29.80 10.78
CA SER A 301 8.14 29.34 10.18
C SER A 301 8.35 28.26 9.12
N GLY A 302 9.57 28.17 8.56
CA GLY A 302 9.96 27.24 7.50
C GLY A 302 11.07 26.26 7.90
N GLY A 303 11.91 25.91 6.91
CA GLY A 303 13.05 25.00 7.07
C GLY A 303 13.64 24.59 5.71
N PHE A 304 14.60 23.68 5.72
CA PHE A 304 15.19 23.12 4.51
C PHE A 304 15.31 21.58 4.62
N ILE A 305 15.31 20.91 3.46
CA ILE A 305 15.57 19.47 3.36
C ILE A 305 16.89 19.28 2.64
N TRP A 306 17.82 18.57 3.27
CA TRP A 306 19.10 18.23 2.68
C TRP A 306 19.14 16.76 2.23
N HIS A 307 18.80 16.54 0.96
CA HIS A 307 18.94 15.23 0.30
C HIS A 307 20.04 15.27 -0.76
N THR A 308 20.87 14.22 -0.81
CA THR A 308 21.99 14.11 -1.76
C THR A 308 21.53 14.13 -3.23
N THR A 309 22.41 14.43 -4.17
CA THR A 309 22.14 14.45 -5.61
C THR A 309 21.77 13.04 -6.11
N GLY A 310 20.77 12.94 -6.99
CA GLY A 310 20.26 11.64 -7.48
C GLY A 310 19.28 10.91 -6.57
N SER A 311 18.99 11.39 -5.36
CA SER A 311 18.08 10.74 -4.40
C SER A 311 16.57 10.91 -4.70
N GLY A 312 16.20 11.58 -5.80
CA GLY A 312 14.79 11.84 -6.13
C GLY A 312 14.20 13.10 -5.47
N LYS A 313 15.01 14.16 -5.31
CA LYS A 313 14.56 15.48 -4.82
C LYS A 313 13.34 16.01 -5.59
N THR A 314 13.36 15.94 -6.92
CA THR A 314 12.27 16.43 -7.79
C THR A 314 10.94 15.75 -7.51
N LEU A 315 10.94 14.42 -7.34
CA LEU A 315 9.74 13.66 -6.98
C LEU A 315 9.20 14.10 -5.62
N THR A 316 10.11 14.27 -4.66
CA THR A 316 9.78 14.65 -3.27
C THR A 316 9.16 16.05 -3.22
N SER A 317 9.81 17.04 -3.85
CA SER A 317 9.34 18.42 -3.86
C SER A 317 8.03 18.59 -4.62
N PHE A 318 7.88 17.91 -5.77
CA PHE A 318 6.62 17.91 -6.53
C PHE A 318 5.47 17.36 -5.68
N LYS A 319 5.71 16.24 -5.00
CA LYS A 319 4.66 15.62 -4.19
C LYS A 319 4.35 16.40 -2.91
N ALA A 320 5.34 17.06 -2.31
CA ALA A 320 5.11 17.92 -1.15
C ALA A 320 4.33 19.20 -1.48
N ALA A 321 4.43 19.70 -2.73
CA ALA A 321 3.73 20.90 -3.17
C ALA A 321 2.27 20.67 -3.59
N ARG A 322 1.90 19.44 -3.97
CA ARG A 322 0.58 19.06 -4.49
C ARG A 322 -0.36 18.60 -3.39
#